data_AF-A0A8K0K138-F1
#
_entry.id   AF-A0A8K0K138-F1
#
_cell.length_a   1.000
_cell.length_b   1.000
_cell.length_c   1.000
_cell.angle_alpha   90.00
_cell.angle_beta   90.00
_cell.angle_gamma   90.00
#
_symmetry.space_group_name_H-M   'P 1'
#
loop_
_entity.id
_entity.type
_entity.pdbx_description
1 polymer ?
#
loop_
_entity_poly.entity_id
_entity_poly.type
_entity_poly.pdbx_seq_one_letter_code
_entity_poly.pdbx_strand_id
1 'polypeptide(L)'
;MKEDSDERLKRPPHQTNAFKNPCAKEEAMSYKCLDENNFDREKCAIYFANYTKCQEFWTKIRAERRAKGIKPYLPFPEERERIKAEYMKSKEK
;
A
#
# COMPACT_ATOMS: atom_id res chain seq x y z
N MET A 1 22.55 -37.73 20.60
CA MET A 1 23.26 -36.78 19.71
C MET A 1 22.19 -36.15 18.83
N LYS A 2 21.75 -34.91 19.11
CA LYS A 2 22.13 -33.66 18.41
C LYS A 2 21.85 -33.78 16.90
N GLU A 3 21.07 -32.95 16.19
CA GLU A 3 20.77 -31.52 16.33
C GLU A 3 19.53 -31.12 15.47
N ASP A 4 18.66 -30.28 16.05
CA ASP A 4 18.25 -28.98 15.49
C ASP A 4 17.67 -28.89 14.05
N SER A 5 16.49 -29.48 13.81
CA SER A 5 15.73 -29.27 12.56
C SER A 5 14.64 -28.17 12.66
N ASP A 6 14.56 -27.43 13.77
CA ASP A 6 13.43 -26.55 14.13
C ASP A 6 13.74 -25.04 13.97
N GLU A 7 14.84 -24.65 13.32
CA GLU A 7 15.23 -23.23 13.23
C GLU A 7 14.87 -22.55 11.89
N ARG A 8 14.24 -23.26 10.94
CA ARG A 8 13.81 -22.66 9.66
C ARG A 8 12.44 -21.99 9.72
N LEU A 9 11.65 -22.25 10.76
CA LEU A 9 10.31 -21.67 10.94
C LEU A 9 10.31 -20.31 11.65
N LYS A 10 11.47 -19.82 12.09
CA LYS A 10 11.60 -18.52 12.77
C LYS A 10 11.76 -17.32 11.82
N ARG A 11 11.78 -17.51 10.50
CA ARG A 11 11.81 -16.38 9.57
C ARG A 11 10.42 -15.74 9.58
N PRO A 12 10.26 -14.49 10.05
CA PRO A 12 8.96 -13.83 9.96
C PRO A 12 8.49 -13.90 8.51
N PRO A 13 7.22 -14.27 8.25
CA PRO A 13 6.73 -14.45 6.90
C PRO A 13 7.14 -13.24 6.09
N HIS A 14 7.81 -13.47 4.96
CA HIS A 14 8.30 -12.40 4.10
C HIS A 14 7.13 -11.44 3.86
N GLN A 15 7.16 -10.28 4.51
CA GLN A 15 6.04 -9.34 4.50
C GLN A 15 5.61 -9.14 3.05
N THR A 16 4.41 -9.60 2.72
CA THR A 16 3.92 -9.59 1.35
C THR A 16 3.81 -8.16 0.84
N ASN A 17 3.81 -7.95 -0.48
CA ASN A 17 3.69 -6.61 -1.05
C ASN A 17 2.45 -5.88 -0.51
N ALA A 18 1.37 -6.61 -0.20
CA ALA A 18 0.17 -6.08 0.41
C ALA A 18 0.41 -5.40 1.77
N PHE A 19 1.37 -5.86 2.59
CA PHE A 19 1.68 -5.18 3.85
C PHE A 19 2.49 -3.91 3.66
N LYS A 20 3.40 -3.88 2.69
CA LYS A 20 4.35 -2.77 2.48
C LYS A 20 3.80 -1.66 1.60
N ASN A 21 3.10 -2.02 0.53
CA ASN A 21 2.57 -1.08 -0.44
C ASN A 21 1.03 -0.98 -0.34
N PRO A 22 0.50 0.11 0.23
CA PRO A 22 -0.94 0.33 0.31
C PRO A 22 -1.57 0.82 -1.01
N CYS A 23 -0.75 1.02 -2.04
CA CYS A 23 -1.11 1.42 -3.40
C CYS A 23 -0.78 0.35 -4.45
N ALA A 24 -0.67 -0.91 -4.04
CA ALA A 24 -0.32 -2.01 -4.94
C ALA A 24 -1.34 -2.17 -6.10
N LYS A 25 -2.60 -1.80 -5.88
CA LYS A 25 -3.64 -1.83 -6.91
C LYS A 25 -3.38 -0.77 -7.99
N GLU A 26 -3.14 0.47 -7.58
CA GLU A 26 -2.86 1.58 -8.48
C GLU A 26 -1.53 1.41 -9.23
N GLU A 27 -0.53 0.82 -8.56
CA GLU A 27 0.73 0.41 -9.17
C GLU A 27 0.50 -0.64 -10.28
N ALA A 28 -0.23 -1.72 -9.99
CA ALA A 28 -0.55 -2.76 -10.97
C ALA A 28 -1.31 -2.21 -12.18
N MET A 29 -2.24 -1.26 -11.98
CA MET A 29 -2.94 -0.60 -13.08
C MET A 29 -2.01 0.26 -13.95
N SER A 30 -1.04 0.93 -13.31
CA SER A 30 -0.05 1.74 -14.04
C SER A 30 0.85 0.87 -14.91
N TYR A 31 1.33 -0.27 -14.38
CA TYR A 31 2.11 -1.23 -15.17
C TYR A 31 1.28 -1.85 -16.29
N LYS A 32 0.04 -2.25 -16.01
CA LYS A 32 -0.86 -2.80 -17.03
C LYS A 32 -1.06 -1.82 -18.19
N CYS A 33 -1.27 -0.53 -17.89
CA CYS A 33 -1.39 0.48 -18.93
C CYS A 33 -0.12 0.59 -19.78
N LEU A 34 1.06 0.58 -19.15
CA LEU A 34 2.34 0.63 -19.87
C LEU A 34 2.50 -0.58 -20.79
N ASP A 35 2.20 -1.78 -20.30
CA ASP A 35 2.29 -3.02 -21.09
C ASP A 35 1.37 -2.97 -22.32
N GLU A 36 0.16 -2.42 -22.18
CA GLU A 36 -0.81 -2.28 -23.28
C GLU A 36 -0.47 -1.15 -24.27
N ASN A 37 0.35 -0.18 -23.87
CA ASN A 37 0.62 1.04 -24.63
C ASN A 37 2.09 1.16 -25.08
N ASN A 38 2.83 0.06 -25.17
CA ASN A 38 4.26 0.05 -25.53
C ASN A 38 5.10 0.99 -24.66
N PHE A 39 4.82 1.03 -23.36
CA PHE A 39 5.47 1.88 -22.37
C PHE A 39 5.33 3.40 -22.62
N ASP A 40 4.33 3.81 -23.41
CA ASP A 40 3.98 5.22 -23.58
C ASP A 40 3.37 5.78 -22.28
N ARG A 41 4.16 6.63 -21.61
CA ARG A 41 3.79 7.22 -20.32
C ARG A 41 2.68 8.24 -20.43
N GLU A 42 2.57 8.95 -21.55
CA GLU A 42 1.58 10.02 -21.72
C GLU A 42 0.16 9.44 -21.75
N LYS A 43 0.00 8.29 -22.42
CA LYS A 43 -1.27 7.53 -22.43
C LYS A 43 -1.69 7.02 -21.07
N CYS A 44 -0.73 6.86 -20.15
CA CYS A 44 -0.95 6.31 -18.81
C CYS A 44 -1.00 7.39 -17.71
N ALA A 45 -1.00 8.67 -18.04
CA ALA A 45 -0.96 9.78 -17.08
C ALA A 45 -2.01 9.68 -15.97
N ILE A 46 -3.22 9.23 -16.29
CA ILE A 46 -4.30 9.07 -15.30
C ILE A 46 -3.99 7.98 -14.25
N TYR A 47 -3.34 6.88 -14.64
CA TYR A 47 -2.98 5.81 -13.72
C TYR A 47 -1.87 6.26 -12.78
N PHE A 48 -0.88 7.01 -13.29
CA PHE A 48 0.14 7.62 -12.45
C PHE A 48 -0.46 8.66 -11.49
N ALA A 49 -1.38 9.49 -11.96
CA ALA A 49 -2.07 10.44 -11.09
C ALA A 49 -2.83 9.72 -9.96
N ASN A 50 -3.48 8.58 -10.25
CA ASN A 50 -4.13 7.77 -9.23
C ASN A 50 -3.14 7.16 -8.23
N TYR A 51 -2.00 6.66 -8.72
CA TYR A 51 -0.93 6.14 -7.85
C TYR A 51 -0.38 7.23 -6.92
N THR A 52 -0.08 8.41 -7.45
CA THR A 52 0.38 9.57 -6.66
C THR A 52 -0.64 9.97 -5.59
N LYS A 53 -1.92 10.12 -5.96
CA LYS A 53 -2.99 10.43 -5.00
C LYS A 53 -3.11 9.38 -3.89
N CYS A 54 -2.93 8.10 -4.23
CA CYS A 54 -2.90 7.03 -3.25
C CYS A 54 -1.72 7.21 -2.27
N GLN A 55 -0.52 7.50 -2.78
CA GLN A 55 0.66 7.72 -1.94
C GLN A 55 0.50 8.93 -1.02
N GLU A 56 -0.06 10.04 -1.53
CA GLU A 56 -0.35 11.24 -0.75
C GLU A 56 -1.32 10.94 0.40
N PHE A 57 -2.41 10.23 0.11
CA PHE A 57 -3.39 9.81 1.12
C PHE A 57 -2.72 9.00 2.24
N TRP A 58 -1.97 7.95 1.90
CA TRP A 58 -1.32 7.11 2.91
C TRP A 58 -0.18 7.80 3.64
N THR A 59 0.46 8.80 3.03
CA THR A 59 1.44 9.65 3.70
C THR A 59 0.77 10.52 4.76
N LYS A 60 -0.40 11.08 4.47
CA LYS A 60 -1.22 11.81 5.45
C LYS A 60 -1.67 10.92 6.62
N ILE A 61 -2.22 9.74 6.34
CA ILE A 61 -2.63 8.80 7.39
C ILE A 61 -1.44 8.39 8.28
N ARG A 62 -0.26 8.14 7.69
CA ARG A 62 0.96 7.83 8.46
C ARG A 62 1.35 9.00 9.37
N ALA A 63 1.29 10.23 8.88
CA ALA A 63 1.59 11.42 9.67
C ALA A 63 0.60 11.60 10.83
N GLU A 64 -0.70 11.45 10.57
CA GLU A 64 -1.74 11.53 11.61
C GLU A 64 -1.60 10.45 12.69
N ARG A 65 -1.35 9.20 12.28
CA ARG A 65 -1.12 8.09 13.23
C ARG A 65 0.14 8.31 14.05
N ARG A 66 1.20 8.85 13.44
CA ARG A 66 2.44 9.22 14.13
C ARG A 66 2.18 10.31 15.18
N ALA A 67 1.45 11.37 14.82
CA ALA A 67 1.09 12.45 15.76
C ALA A 67 0.26 11.94 16.95
N LYS A 68 -0.58 10.92 16.73
CA LYS A 68 -1.38 10.25 17.77
C LYS A 68 -0.64 9.13 18.51
N GLY A 69 0.62 8.84 18.16
CA GLY A 69 1.39 7.74 18.77
C GLY A 69 0.90 6.32 18.42
N ILE A 70 0.05 6.16 17.41
CA ILE A 70 -0.58 4.88 17.05
C ILE A 70 0.37 4.07 16.14
N LYS A 71 0.79 2.89 16.61
CA LYS A 71 1.60 1.92 15.83
C LYS A 71 0.76 0.70 15.44
N PRO A 72 0.96 0.10 14.24
CA PRO A 72 1.89 0.55 13.19
C PRO A 72 1.41 1.84 12.50
N TYR A 73 2.34 2.67 12.00
CA TYR A 73 2.01 3.93 11.34
C TYR A 73 1.30 3.72 10.00
N LEU A 74 1.62 2.63 9.30
CA LEU A 74 0.85 2.16 8.16
C LEU A 74 -0.19 1.15 8.68
N PRO A 75 -1.50 1.39 8.48
CA PRO A 75 -2.54 0.45 8.92
C PRO A 75 -2.42 -0.92 8.24
N PHE A 76 -2.93 -1.94 8.93
CA PHE A 76 -2.98 -3.30 8.39
C PHE A 76 -3.94 -3.37 7.20
N PRO A 77 -3.71 -4.27 6.22
CA PRO A 77 -4.54 -4.38 5.01
C PRO A 77 -6.04 -4.42 5.27
N GLU A 78 -6.47 -5.15 6.29
CA GLU A 78 -7.88 -5.29 6.71
C GLU A 78 -8.53 -3.96 7.14
N GLU A 79 -7.74 -3.04 7.70
CA GLU A 79 -8.24 -1.74 8.15
C GLU A 79 -8.31 -0.71 7.02
N ARG A 80 -7.60 -0.96 5.91
CA ARG A 80 -7.34 0.08 4.90
C ARG A 80 -8.60 0.50 4.17
N GLU A 81 -9.49 -0.44 3.87
CA GLU A 81 -10.73 -0.14 3.17
C GLU A 81 -11.65 0.76 3.99
N ARG A 82 -11.77 0.48 5.29
CA ARG A 82 -12.54 1.32 6.22
C ARG A 82 -11.97 2.74 6.31
N ILE A 83 -10.65 2.87 6.49
CA ILE A 83 -9.98 4.18 6.58
C ILE A 83 -10.15 4.98 5.28
N LYS A 84 -10.01 4.33 4.11
CA LYS A 84 -10.29 4.97 2.81
C LYS A 84 -11.73 5.46 2.74
N ALA A 85 -12.71 4.63 3.10
CA ALA A 85 -14.13 4.99 3.06
C ALA A 85 -14.46 6.17 3.99
N GLU A 86 -13.94 6.17 5.22
CA GLU A 86 -14.10 7.28 6.16
C GLU A 86 -13.49 8.58 5.64
N TYR A 87 -12.30 8.51 5.04
CA TYR A 87 -11.66 9.66 4.42
C TYR A 87 -12.47 10.23 3.26
N MET A 88 -12.99 9.38 2.36
CA MET A 88 -13.82 9.84 1.25
C MET A 88 -15.10 10.54 1.76
N LYS A 89 -15.78 9.97 2.77
CA LYS A 89 -16.94 10.62 3.41
C LYS A 89 -16.61 11.99 4.02
N SER A 90 -15.38 12.16 4.53
CA SER A 90 -14.92 13.46 5.07
C SER A 90 -14.67 14.53 4.00
N LYS A 91 -14.53 14.12 2.73
CA LYS A 91 -14.28 15.00 1.58
C LYS A 91 -15.55 15.37 0.81
N GLU A 92 -16.65 14.65 1.02
CA GLU A 92 -17.97 14.92 0.44
C GLU A 92 -18.77 15.98 1.22
N LYS A 93 -18.25 16.44 2.36
CA LYS A 93 -18.78 17.55 3.15
C LYS A 93 -18.00 18.82 2.85
#